data_AF-A0A317K149-F1
#
_entry.id   AF-A0A317K149-F1
#
_cell.length_a   1.000
_cell.length_b   1.000
_cell.length_c   1.000
_cell.angle_alpha   90.00
_cell.angle_beta   90.00
_cell.angle_gamma   90.00
#
_symmetry.space_group_name_H-M   'P 1'
#
loop_
_entity.id
_entity.type
_entity.pdbx_description
1 polymer ?
#
loop_
_entity_poly.entity_id
_entity_poly.type
_entity_poly.pdbx_seq_one_letter_code
_entity_poly.pdbx_strand_id
1 'polypeptide(L)'
;MRTLRIAASALVVCAALSACAGQGGTDGAASPTGAAPMSSQPTPQPSATPNDPGNPVDPMPTLPPKGTSGPTKPPPAGDTTLTGTVQAGVEPNCLLLDGNLLIGGPRDVLKPGARVIVTGRPQPGMMTTCQQGTPFVVESARRA
;
A
#
# COMPACT_ATOMS: atom_id res chain seq x y z
N MET A 1 19.79 -44.58 -30.45
CA MET A 1 20.13 -44.18 -29.06
C MET A 1 19.72 -42.76 -28.65
N ARG A 2 19.22 -41.89 -29.54
CA ARG A 2 18.71 -40.55 -29.15
C ARG A 2 17.18 -40.49 -28.98
N THR A 3 16.46 -41.38 -29.64
CA THR A 3 14.98 -41.49 -29.56
C THR A 3 14.47 -42.19 -28.29
N LEU A 4 15.29 -43.02 -27.65
CA LEU A 4 14.97 -43.69 -26.38
C LEU A 4 15.01 -42.74 -25.16
N ARG A 5 15.62 -41.56 -25.29
CA ARG A 5 15.73 -40.58 -24.18
C ARG A 5 14.50 -39.69 -24.02
N ILE A 6 13.59 -39.67 -25.00
CA ILE A 6 12.39 -38.81 -24.97
C ILE A 6 11.23 -39.50 -24.24
N ALA A 7 11.18 -40.84 -24.24
CA ALA A 7 10.14 -41.62 -23.56
C ALA A 7 10.26 -41.61 -22.02
N ALA A 8 11.48 -41.45 -21.48
CA ALA A 8 11.72 -41.49 -20.04
C ALA A 8 11.23 -40.23 -19.30
N SER A 9 11.22 -39.07 -19.96
CA SER A 9 10.81 -37.79 -19.36
C SER A 9 9.29 -37.62 -19.22
N ALA A 10 8.48 -38.37 -19.99
CA ALA A 10 7.02 -38.30 -19.91
C ALA A 10 6.46 -39.03 -18.67
N LEU A 11 7.17 -40.04 -18.16
CA LEU A 11 6.68 -40.89 -17.07
C LEU A 11 6.86 -40.25 -15.67
N VAL A 12 7.70 -39.22 -15.55
CA VAL A 12 7.94 -38.51 -14.27
C VAL A 12 6.90 -37.40 -14.00
N VAL A 13 6.26 -36.87 -15.05
CA VAL A 13 5.25 -35.79 -14.91
C VAL A 13 3.89 -36.30 -14.42
N CYS A 14 3.53 -37.57 -14.68
CA CYS A 14 2.23 -38.13 -14.26
C CYS A 14 2.15 -38.49 -12.76
N ALA A 15 3.26 -38.53 -12.03
CA ALA A 15 3.26 -38.95 -10.62
C ALA A 15 3.07 -37.81 -9.60
N ALA A 16 3.03 -36.54 -10.03
CA ALA A 16 2.98 -35.38 -9.13
C ALA A 16 1.58 -34.75 -8.94
N LEU A 17 0.52 -35.29 -9.58
CA LEU A 17 -0.82 -34.66 -9.56
C LEU A 17 -1.86 -35.32 -8.62
N SER A 18 -1.50 -36.36 -7.87
CA SER A 18 -2.49 -37.17 -7.10
C SER A 18 -2.58 -36.89 -5.59
N ALA A 19 -2.06 -35.75 -5.09
CA ALA A 19 -2.00 -35.47 -3.64
C ALA A 19 -2.94 -34.36 -3.14
N CYS A 20 -4.08 -34.10 -3.80
CA CYS A 20 -5.14 -33.29 -3.19
C CYS A 20 -6.53 -33.78 -3.61
N ALA A 21 -6.82 -35.06 -3.33
CA ALA A 21 -8.17 -35.61 -3.40
C ALA A 21 -8.40 -36.57 -2.23
N GLY A 22 -9.14 -36.09 -1.24
CA GLY A 22 -9.65 -36.84 -0.07
C GLY A 22 -10.57 -35.91 0.72
N GLN A 23 -11.78 -35.66 0.24
CA GLN A 23 -13.05 -36.35 0.59
C GLN A 23 -13.44 -36.24 2.07
N GLY A 24 -14.41 -35.37 2.32
CA GLY A 24 -15.71 -35.78 2.85
C GLY A 24 -15.80 -36.08 4.34
N GLY A 25 -16.17 -35.06 5.12
CA GLY A 25 -16.78 -35.20 6.44
C GLY A 25 -17.94 -34.23 6.55
N THR A 26 -19.13 -34.70 6.18
CA THR A 26 -20.42 -34.08 6.50
C THR A 26 -20.76 -34.40 7.94
N ASP A 27 -21.08 -33.40 8.74
CA ASP A 27 -22.03 -33.40 9.86
C ASP A 27 -22.14 -31.93 10.28
N GLY A 28 -23.26 -31.24 10.09
CA GLY A 28 -24.52 -31.54 10.75
C GLY A 28 -24.87 -30.28 11.55
N ALA A 29 -25.97 -29.66 11.15
CA ALA A 29 -26.38 -28.32 11.54
C ALA A 29 -26.56 -28.13 13.05
N ALA A 30 -26.09 -26.99 13.56
CA ALA A 30 -26.62 -26.38 14.77
C ALA A 30 -27.39 -25.12 14.38
N SER A 31 -28.72 -25.24 14.34
CA SER A 31 -29.63 -24.11 14.53
C SER A 31 -29.97 -24.06 16.02
N PRO A 32 -30.06 -22.88 16.62
CA PRO A 32 -31.40 -22.49 17.05
C PRO A 32 -31.73 -21.03 16.70
N THR A 33 -32.87 -20.89 16.02
CA THR A 33 -34.02 -20.05 16.37
C THR A 33 -33.86 -19.14 17.60
N GLY A 34 -34.20 -17.85 17.43
CA GLY A 34 -34.77 -17.07 18.54
C GLY A 34 -34.41 -15.60 18.52
N ALA A 35 -35.20 -14.79 17.83
CA ALA A 35 -35.20 -13.33 17.94
C ALA A 35 -35.48 -12.87 19.38
N ALA A 36 -34.77 -11.83 19.82
CA ALA A 36 -35.21 -10.99 20.93
C ALA A 36 -35.25 -9.53 20.43
N PRO A 37 -36.40 -8.83 20.51
CA PRO A 37 -36.47 -7.41 20.27
C PRO A 37 -36.03 -6.69 21.54
N MET A 38 -34.99 -5.86 21.46
CA MET A 38 -34.74 -4.85 22.50
C MET A 38 -35.20 -3.51 21.94
N SER A 39 -36.45 -3.19 22.23
CA SER A 39 -36.96 -1.82 22.20
C SER A 39 -36.62 -1.19 23.54
N SER A 40 -35.94 -0.04 23.54
CA SER A 40 -36.21 1.10 24.44
C SER A 40 -35.20 2.22 24.18
N GLN A 41 -35.70 3.28 23.56
CA GLN A 41 -35.12 4.63 23.56
C GLN A 41 -35.25 5.23 24.97
N PRO A 42 -34.23 5.97 25.44
CA PRO A 42 -34.50 7.20 26.16
C PRO A 42 -33.67 8.36 25.59
N THR A 43 -34.38 9.37 25.07
CA THR A 43 -33.87 10.74 24.97
C THR A 43 -34.33 11.46 26.23
N PRO A 44 -33.42 12.10 26.97
CA PRO A 44 -33.59 13.53 27.20
C PRO A 44 -32.28 14.34 27.15
N GLN A 45 -32.34 15.39 26.32
CA GLN A 45 -31.83 16.78 26.46
C GLN A 45 -30.45 17.15 27.05
N PRO A 46 -29.90 18.31 26.60
CA PRO A 46 -28.49 18.62 26.63
C PRO A 46 -28.02 19.16 27.98
N SER A 47 -26.76 18.89 28.31
CA SER A 47 -26.00 19.73 29.23
C SER A 47 -24.91 20.44 28.44
N ALA A 48 -24.99 21.76 28.43
CA ALA A 48 -23.97 22.64 27.90
C ALA A 48 -22.97 23.01 29.01
N THR A 49 -21.70 23.13 28.59
CA THR A 49 -20.61 24.00 29.09
C THR A 49 -19.95 23.68 30.44
N PRO A 50 -18.74 24.22 30.75
CA PRO A 50 -17.64 24.75 29.91
C PRO A 50 -16.19 24.32 30.34
N ASN A 51 -15.25 24.44 29.38
CA ASN A 51 -13.80 24.71 29.49
C ASN A 51 -12.89 23.87 30.42
N ASP A 52 -11.99 23.10 29.78
CA ASP A 52 -10.63 22.86 30.30
C ASP A 52 -9.60 23.32 29.23
N PRO A 53 -8.80 24.36 29.50
CA PRO A 53 -7.71 24.77 28.64
C PRO A 53 -6.44 23.97 28.97
N GLY A 54 -6.37 22.73 28.50
CA GLY A 54 -5.20 21.87 28.59
C GLY A 54 -4.35 21.91 27.31
N ASN A 55 -3.39 22.84 27.26
CA ASN A 55 -2.18 22.91 26.43
C ASN A 55 -2.22 22.39 24.97
N PRO A 56 -1.92 23.24 23.97
CA PRO A 56 -1.44 22.76 22.68
C PRO A 56 -0.14 21.99 22.91
N VAL A 57 -0.15 20.68 22.68
CA VAL A 57 1.11 19.95 22.45
C VAL A 57 1.51 20.30 21.02
N ASP A 58 2.40 21.27 20.89
CA ASP A 58 3.01 21.62 19.61
C ASP A 58 3.56 20.34 18.94
N PRO A 59 3.23 20.05 17.67
CA PRO A 59 3.95 19.04 16.93
C PRO A 59 5.38 19.54 16.77
N MET A 60 6.31 18.95 17.52
CA MET A 60 7.74 19.18 17.41
C MET A 60 8.14 19.01 15.93
N PRO A 61 8.71 20.05 15.27
CA PRO A 61 9.20 19.90 13.92
C PRO A 61 10.40 18.95 13.95
N THR A 62 10.26 17.76 13.37
CA THR A 62 11.39 16.89 13.07
C THR A 62 12.29 17.64 12.09
N LEU A 63 13.43 18.14 12.59
CA LEU A 63 14.45 18.78 11.75
C LEU A 63 14.90 17.81 10.65
N PRO A 64 14.88 18.19 9.37
CA PRO A 64 15.44 17.36 8.31
C PRO A 64 16.96 17.21 8.49
N PRO A 65 17.56 16.07 8.09
CA PRO A 65 19.00 15.89 8.17
C PRO A 65 19.71 16.96 7.35
N LYS A 66 20.74 17.56 7.95
CA LYS A 66 21.61 18.59 7.37
C LYS A 66 22.43 17.99 6.22
N GLY A 67 21.81 17.82 5.07
CA GLY A 67 22.47 17.56 3.79
C GLY A 67 22.83 18.88 3.13
N THR A 68 24.04 18.98 2.59
CA THR A 68 24.54 20.15 1.85
C THR A 68 23.79 20.30 0.53
N SER A 69 22.58 20.86 0.55
CA SER A 69 21.87 21.27 -0.65
C SER A 69 22.16 22.74 -0.93
N GLY A 70 22.74 23.03 -2.10
CA GLY A 70 22.78 24.39 -2.64
C GLY A 70 21.37 24.98 -2.79
N PRO A 71 21.25 26.25 -3.22
CA PRO A 71 19.96 26.94 -3.31
C PRO A 71 19.00 26.14 -4.19
N THR A 72 18.08 25.43 -3.57
CA THR A 72 17.02 24.71 -4.28
C THR A 72 15.82 25.63 -4.27
N LYS A 73 15.25 25.89 -5.45
CA LYS A 73 14.00 26.64 -5.57
C LYS A 73 12.95 25.94 -4.68
N PRO A 74 12.21 26.67 -3.83
CA PRO A 74 11.12 26.08 -3.07
C PRO A 74 10.13 25.39 -4.03
N PRO A 75 9.56 24.24 -3.64
CA PRO A 75 8.54 23.60 -4.43
C PRO A 75 7.38 24.58 -4.69
N PRO A 76 6.80 24.61 -5.90
CA PRO A 76 5.51 25.23 -6.16
C PRO A 76 4.48 24.92 -5.07
N ALA A 77 3.59 25.86 -4.76
CA ALA A 77 2.53 25.65 -3.78
C ALA A 77 1.68 24.42 -4.16
N GLY A 78 1.52 23.49 -3.23
CA GLY A 78 0.82 22.21 -3.43
C GLY A 78 1.73 21.03 -3.75
N ASP A 79 3.03 21.24 -3.97
CA ASP A 79 3.99 20.17 -4.14
C ASP A 79 4.43 19.58 -2.78
N THR A 80 4.35 18.26 -2.70
CA THR A 80 4.75 17.47 -1.53
C THR A 80 6.10 16.83 -1.80
N THR A 81 6.95 16.73 -0.77
CA THR A 81 8.22 15.99 -0.85
C THR A 81 8.12 14.70 -0.04
N LEU A 82 8.44 13.58 -0.68
CA LEU A 82 8.53 12.25 -0.09
C LEU A 82 10.00 11.82 -0.03
N THR A 83 10.41 11.14 1.05
CA THR A 83 11.77 10.62 1.20
C THR A 83 11.71 9.22 1.76
N GLY A 84 12.27 8.26 1.02
CA GLY A 84 12.21 6.86 1.43
C GLY A 84 12.86 5.93 0.43
N THR A 85 12.57 4.64 0.56
CA THR A 85 13.06 3.61 -0.35
C THR A 85 11.95 3.24 -1.31
N VAL A 86 12.23 3.31 -2.61
CA VAL A 86 11.28 2.88 -3.65
C VAL A 86 11.03 1.39 -3.50
N GLN A 87 9.76 1.00 -3.43
CA GLN A 87 9.30 -0.38 -3.41
C GLN A 87 8.73 -0.76 -4.78
N ALA A 88 8.86 -2.02 -5.16
CA ALA A 88 8.06 -2.56 -6.26
C ALA A 88 6.62 -2.73 -5.78
N GLY A 89 5.64 -2.37 -6.62
CA GLY A 89 4.25 -2.74 -6.43
C GLY A 89 4.01 -4.21 -6.79
N VAL A 90 2.87 -4.77 -6.35
CA VAL A 90 2.47 -6.13 -6.76
C VAL A 90 2.22 -6.29 -8.26
N GLU A 91 1.93 -5.19 -8.97
CA GLU A 91 1.76 -5.19 -10.42
C GLU A 91 3.05 -4.77 -11.12
N PRO A 92 3.37 -5.37 -12.28
CA PRO A 92 4.59 -5.06 -13.01
C PRO A 92 4.74 -3.56 -13.29
N ASN A 93 5.95 -3.04 -13.07
CA ASN A 93 6.34 -1.64 -13.30
C ASN A 93 5.68 -0.59 -12.39
N CYS A 94 4.82 -0.99 -11.47
CA CYS A 94 4.31 -0.08 -10.44
C CYS A 94 5.41 0.16 -9.40
N LEU A 95 5.66 1.43 -9.07
CA LEU A 95 6.67 1.83 -8.09
C LEU A 95 5.97 2.57 -6.95
N LEU A 96 6.26 2.17 -5.72
CA LEU A 96 5.68 2.74 -4.52
C LEU A 96 6.72 3.49 -3.69
N LEU A 97 6.31 4.55 -3.01
CA LEU A 97 7.09 5.25 -2.00
C LEU A 97 6.15 5.70 -0.88
N ASP A 98 6.34 5.19 0.33
CA ASP A 98 5.51 5.51 1.50
C ASP A 98 4.00 5.38 1.21
N GLY A 99 3.60 4.32 0.52
CA GLY A 99 2.20 4.06 0.13
C GLY A 99 1.68 4.89 -1.05
N ASN A 100 2.52 5.69 -1.71
CA ASN A 100 2.16 6.46 -2.90
C ASN A 100 2.65 5.76 -4.18
N LEU A 101 1.82 5.73 -5.22
CA LEU A 101 2.17 5.21 -6.54
C LEU A 101 2.87 6.30 -7.37
N LEU A 102 4.15 6.09 -7.68
CA LEU A 102 4.94 7.04 -8.44
C LEU A 102 4.56 7.01 -9.93
N ILE A 103 4.02 8.11 -10.42
CA ILE A 103 3.65 8.32 -11.83
C ILE A 103 4.70 9.20 -12.52
N GLY A 104 5.35 8.67 -13.56
CA GLY A 104 6.37 9.39 -14.33
C GLY A 104 7.76 9.38 -13.68
N GLY A 105 8.51 10.46 -13.87
CA GLY A 105 9.84 10.67 -13.31
C GLY A 105 11.00 9.90 -13.98
N PRO A 106 12.25 10.19 -13.55
CA PRO A 106 13.46 9.58 -14.10
C PRO A 106 13.63 8.12 -13.67
N ARG A 107 13.59 7.19 -14.64
CA ARG A 107 13.66 5.73 -14.42
C ARG A 107 15.04 5.21 -14.03
N ASP A 108 16.08 6.00 -14.23
CA ASP A 108 17.43 5.72 -13.75
C ASP A 108 17.55 5.92 -12.22
N VAL A 109 16.79 6.86 -11.66
CA VAL A 109 16.70 7.16 -10.22
C VAL A 109 15.64 6.30 -9.53
N LEU A 110 14.42 6.27 -10.07
CA LEU A 110 13.27 5.57 -9.50
C LEU A 110 13.31 4.07 -9.82
N LYS A 111 14.04 3.31 -8.99
CA LYS A 111 14.17 1.85 -9.10
C LYS A 111 13.87 1.18 -7.76
N PRO A 112 13.25 0.00 -7.72
CA PRO A 112 13.08 -0.73 -6.46
C PRO A 112 14.39 -0.85 -5.67
N GLY A 113 14.33 -0.59 -4.36
CA GLY A 113 15.48 -0.54 -3.46
C GLY A 113 16.26 0.78 -3.46
N ALA A 114 15.98 1.71 -4.37
CA ALA A 114 16.60 3.02 -4.38
C ALA A 114 16.11 3.88 -3.23
N ARG A 115 17.02 4.47 -2.44
CA ARG A 115 16.66 5.57 -1.54
C ARG A 115 16.64 6.89 -2.29
N VAL A 116 15.53 7.61 -2.21
CA VAL A 116 15.25 8.80 -3.04
C VAL A 116 14.56 9.90 -2.25
N ILE A 117 14.71 11.12 -2.75
CA ILE A 117 13.89 12.28 -2.41
C ILE A 117 13.10 12.64 -3.66
N VAL A 118 11.78 12.65 -3.56
CA VAL A 118 10.84 12.87 -4.66
C VAL A 118 9.95 14.06 -4.34
N THR A 119 9.84 15.01 -5.25
CA THR A 119 8.86 16.10 -5.17
C THR A 119 7.79 15.88 -6.25
N GLY A 120 6.54 16.17 -5.91
CA GLY A 120 5.41 15.96 -6.82
C GLY A 120 4.08 16.19 -6.12
N ARG A 121 2.98 15.71 -6.72
CA ARG A 121 1.63 15.92 -6.17
C ARG A 121 0.78 14.66 -6.11
N PRO A 122 0.04 14.43 -5.02
CA PRO A 122 -0.96 13.37 -4.96
C PRO A 122 -2.13 13.67 -5.91
N GLN A 123 -2.63 12.64 -6.57
CA GLN A 123 -3.74 12.67 -7.53
C GLN A 123 -4.67 11.47 -7.26
N PRO A 124 -5.43 11.46 -6.15
CA PRO A 124 -6.26 10.32 -5.74
C PRO A 124 -7.37 9.95 -6.74
N GLY A 125 -7.80 10.88 -7.59
CA GLY A 125 -8.79 10.63 -8.65
C GLY A 125 -8.21 10.25 -10.00
N MET A 126 -6.88 10.12 -10.13
CA MET A 126 -6.24 9.74 -11.38
C MET A 126 -6.51 8.27 -11.69
N MET A 127 -6.98 7.98 -12.91
CA MET A 127 -7.10 6.61 -13.39
C MET A 127 -5.71 6.01 -13.57
N THR A 128 -5.47 4.84 -12.99
CA THR A 128 -4.23 4.09 -13.16
C THR A 128 -4.52 2.61 -13.36
N THR A 129 -3.56 1.87 -13.91
CA THR A 129 -3.63 0.41 -14.01
C THR A 129 -3.11 -0.28 -12.76
N CYS A 130 -2.41 0.45 -11.88
CA CYS A 130 -1.89 -0.09 -10.64
C CYS A 130 -2.97 0.04 -9.56
N GLN A 131 -3.35 -1.06 -8.93
CA GLN A 131 -4.39 -1.13 -7.90
C GLN A 131 -3.85 -0.84 -6.49
N GLN A 132 -2.71 -0.15 -6.39
CA GLN A 132 -2.04 0.11 -5.12
C GLN A 132 -1.57 1.54 -5.01
N GLY A 133 -1.74 2.08 -3.80
CA GLY A 133 -1.25 3.38 -3.42
C GLY A 133 -2.06 4.53 -4.00
N THR A 134 -1.83 5.72 -3.47
CA THR A 134 -2.39 6.95 -4.04
C THR A 134 -1.49 7.42 -5.19
N PRO A 135 -2.01 7.65 -6.40
CA PRO A 135 -1.21 8.17 -7.51
C PRO A 135 -0.51 9.46 -7.10
N PHE A 136 0.77 9.55 -7.39
CA PHE A 136 1.63 10.68 -7.05
C PHE A 136 2.46 11.04 -8.29
N VAL A 137 2.11 12.15 -8.92
CA VAL A 137 2.77 12.61 -10.14
C VAL A 137 4.11 13.23 -9.77
N VAL A 138 5.18 12.62 -10.27
CA VAL A 138 6.56 13.01 -9.95
C VAL A 138 6.96 14.22 -10.78
N GLU A 139 7.29 15.31 -10.10
CA GLU A 139 7.86 16.54 -10.68
C GLU A 139 9.39 16.42 -10.77
N SER A 140 10.02 15.95 -9.69
CA SER A 140 11.46 15.71 -9.64
C SER A 140 11.81 14.56 -8.70
N ALA A 141 12.91 13.86 -9.00
CA ALA A 141 13.44 12.82 -8.13
C ALA A 141 14.97 12.83 -8.16
N ARG A 142 15.58 12.63 -6.99
CA ARG A 142 17.02 12.46 -6.84
C ARG A 142 17.33 11.38 -5.81
N ARG A 143 18.55 10.84 -5.85
CA ARG A 143 19.04 9.97 -4.77
C ARG A 143 19.08 10.75 -3.46
N ALA A 144 18.70 10.08 -2.37
CA ALA A 144 18.75 10.62 -1.01
C ALA A 144 20.19 10.70 -0.52
#